data_AF-A0A2C6A0Z6-F1
#
_entry.id   AF-A0A2C6A0Z6-F1
#
_cell.length_a   1.000
_cell.length_b   1.000
_cell.length_c   1.000
_cell.angle_alpha   90.00
_cell.angle_beta   90.00
_cell.angle_gamma   90.00
#
_symmetry.space_group_name_H-M   'P 1'
#
loop_
_entity.id
_entity.type
_entity.pdbx_description
1 polymer ?
#
loop_
_entity_poly.entity_id
_entity_poly.type
_entity_poly.pdbx_seq_one_letter_code
_entity_poly.pdbx_strand_id
1 'polypeptide(L)'
;MFGSDDEDDDEAARVREERLAEYRKKKEAKPKVVAKSVVTLDVKPWDDETDMAALEKEVRGIEKDGLVWGASKLVTVGFGIKKLQINLVVEDDKISLDELQEQIQEFEDYVQSTDVAAMQKL
;
A
#
# COMPACT_ATOMS: atom_id res chain seq x y z
N MET A 1 18.54 -20.81 47.05
CA MET A 1 19.24 -21.26 45.84
C MET A 1 18.56 -20.57 44.67
N PHE A 2 19.33 -19.77 43.93
CA PHE A 2 18.95 -19.06 42.71
C PHE A 2 19.15 -19.98 41.50
N GLY A 3 18.30 -19.86 40.47
CA GLY A 3 18.58 -20.29 39.09
C GLY A 3 17.61 -21.33 38.51
N SER A 4 17.07 -21.06 37.32
CA SER A 4 16.18 -21.90 36.48
C SER A 4 14.66 -21.68 36.58
N ASP A 5 14.18 -20.44 36.46
CA ASP A 5 12.77 -20.17 36.07
C ASP A 5 12.62 -19.07 34.99
N ASP A 6 13.72 -18.41 34.58
CA ASP A 6 13.71 -17.33 33.57
C ASP A 6 14.15 -17.83 32.16
N GLU A 7 14.97 -18.87 32.07
CA GLU A 7 15.46 -19.41 30.78
C GLU A 7 14.44 -20.30 30.05
N ASP A 8 13.51 -20.93 30.79
CA ASP A 8 12.48 -21.82 30.23
C ASP A 8 11.37 -21.05 29.48
N ASP A 9 11.09 -19.81 29.88
CA ASP A 9 9.96 -19.05 29.32
C ASP A 9 10.31 -18.37 27.98
N ASP A 10 11.58 -17.99 27.80
CA ASP A 10 12.12 -17.44 26.54
C ASP A 10 12.19 -18.50 25.43
N GLU A 11 12.67 -19.71 25.75
CA GLU A 11 12.73 -20.81 24.78
C GLU A 11 11.31 -21.31 24.44
N ALA A 12 10.41 -21.38 25.42
CA ALA A 12 9.00 -21.66 25.17
C ALA A 12 8.31 -20.56 24.34
N ALA A 13 8.65 -19.28 24.55
CA ALA A 13 8.14 -18.17 23.73
C ALA A 13 8.61 -18.29 22.27
N ARG A 14 9.89 -18.58 22.04
CA ARG A 14 10.44 -18.77 20.69
C ARG A 14 9.82 -19.96 19.97
N VAL A 15 9.65 -21.10 20.64
CA VAL A 15 8.99 -22.28 20.05
C VAL A 15 7.52 -21.99 19.74
N ARG A 16 6.81 -21.23 20.59
CA ARG A 16 5.44 -20.77 20.32
C ARG A 16 5.38 -19.86 19.09
N GLU A 17 6.31 -18.91 18.97
CA GLU A 17 6.39 -18.01 17.81
C GLU A 17 6.73 -18.75 16.52
N GLU A 18 7.71 -19.66 16.54
CA GLU A 18 8.03 -20.50 15.37
C GLU A 18 6.83 -21.35 14.94
N ARG A 19 6.12 -21.95 15.89
CA ARG A 19 4.90 -22.75 15.61
C ARG A 19 3.77 -21.89 15.05
N LEU A 20 3.61 -20.66 15.55
CA LEU A 20 2.64 -19.69 15.02
C LEU A 20 3.02 -19.22 13.62
N ALA A 21 4.31 -18.98 13.36
CA ALA A 21 4.82 -18.64 12.05
C ALA A 21 4.66 -19.79 11.05
N GLU A 22 4.92 -21.03 11.45
CA GLU A 22 4.65 -22.22 10.63
C GLU A 22 3.15 -22.41 10.36
N TYR A 23 2.29 -22.14 11.34
CA TYR A 23 0.84 -22.18 11.15
C TYR A 23 0.36 -21.09 10.19
N ARG A 24 0.91 -19.88 10.28
CA ARG A 24 0.65 -18.77 9.33
C ARG A 24 1.09 -19.18 7.92
N LYS A 25 2.32 -19.67 7.77
CA LYS A 25 2.86 -20.18 6.49
C LYS A 25 2.01 -21.32 5.90
N LYS A 26 1.56 -22.29 6.70
CA LYS A 26 0.67 -23.38 6.25
C LYS A 26 -0.73 -22.89 5.87
N LYS A 27 -1.24 -21.84 6.52
CA LYS A 27 -2.52 -21.20 6.18
C LYS A 27 -2.41 -20.34 4.92
N GLU A 28 -1.25 -19.74 4.68
CA GLU A 28 -0.90 -18.98 3.47
C GLU A 28 -0.63 -19.90 2.26
N ALA A 29 -0.13 -21.12 2.48
CA ALA A 29 0.15 -22.10 1.44
C ALA A 29 -1.11 -22.74 0.80
N LYS A 30 -2.31 -22.52 1.35
CA LYS A 30 -3.55 -22.91 0.67
C LYS A 30 -3.79 -21.93 -0.48
N PRO A 31 -4.02 -22.39 -1.73
CA PRO A 31 -4.34 -21.50 -2.84
C PRO A 31 -5.67 -20.81 -2.52
N LYS A 32 -5.59 -19.58 -2.02
CA LYS A 32 -6.72 -18.69 -1.88
C LYS A 32 -6.96 -18.08 -3.25
N VAL A 33 -8.22 -18.02 -3.66
CA VAL A 33 -8.62 -17.12 -4.74
C VAL A 33 -8.34 -15.71 -4.22
N VAL A 34 -7.26 -15.11 -4.70
CA VAL A 34 -6.89 -13.75 -4.32
C VAL A 34 -7.81 -12.81 -5.08
N ALA A 35 -8.79 -12.24 -4.38
CA ALA A 35 -9.62 -11.19 -4.94
C ALA A 35 -8.73 -9.98 -5.24
N LYS A 36 -8.84 -9.46 -6.46
CA LYS A 36 -8.10 -8.28 -6.89
C LYS A 36 -9.06 -7.24 -7.40
N SER A 37 -8.67 -5.98 -7.25
CA SER A 37 -9.38 -4.85 -7.83
C SER A 37 -8.41 -4.02 -8.65
N VAL A 38 -8.86 -3.54 -9.81
CA VAL A 38 -8.23 -2.43 -10.52
C VAL A 38 -8.83 -1.14 -9.99
N VAL A 39 -7.97 -0.21 -9.61
CA VAL A 39 -8.35 1.13 -9.14
C VAL A 39 -7.69 2.16 -10.05
N THR A 40 -8.43 3.21 -10.38
CA THR A 40 -7.90 4.44 -10.95
C THR A 40 -7.90 5.49 -9.84
N LEU A 41 -6.71 5.90 -9.43
CA LEU A 41 -6.52 6.92 -8.40
C LEU A 41 -6.12 8.24 -9.05
N ASP A 42 -6.79 9.31 -8.64
CA ASP A 42 -6.41 10.68 -8.96
C ASP A 42 -5.60 11.25 -7.78
N VAL A 43 -4.39 11.73 -8.05
CA VAL A 43 -3.53 12.45 -7.09
C VAL A 43 -3.45 13.90 -7.55
N LYS A 44 -3.95 14.82 -6.73
CA LYS A 44 -4.03 16.25 -7.04
C LYS A 44 -2.86 16.99 -6.42
N PRO A 45 -2.11 17.78 -7.19
CA PRO A 45 -1.07 18.63 -6.64
C PRO A 45 -1.66 19.88 -5.99
N TRP A 46 -0.80 20.67 -5.34
CA TRP A 46 -1.17 21.98 -4.79
C TRP A 46 -1.44 23.01 -5.87
N ASP A 47 -0.60 23.05 -6.91
CA ASP A 47 -0.62 24.07 -7.96
C ASP A 47 -0.06 23.57 -9.30
N ASP A 48 0.10 24.47 -10.27
CA ASP A 48 0.63 24.21 -11.61
C ASP A 48 2.15 24.24 -11.71
N GLU A 49 2.86 24.59 -10.64
CA GLU A 49 4.32 24.61 -10.55
C GLU A 49 4.89 23.32 -9.92
N THR A 50 4.04 22.51 -9.28
CA THR A 50 4.40 21.21 -8.68
C THR A 50 5.06 20.26 -9.69
N ASP A 51 6.22 19.69 -9.34
CA ASP A 51 6.92 18.71 -10.18
C ASP A 51 6.15 17.37 -10.21
N MET A 52 5.36 17.21 -11.27
CA MET A 52 4.54 16.01 -11.47
C MET A 52 5.35 14.73 -11.71
N ALA A 53 6.58 14.83 -12.20
CA ALA A 53 7.44 13.66 -12.39
C ALA A 53 8.02 13.20 -11.05
N ALA A 54 8.41 14.13 -10.19
CA ALA A 54 8.79 13.85 -8.81
C ALA A 54 7.61 13.26 -8.01
N LEU A 55 6.43 13.87 -8.11
CA LEU A 55 5.20 13.37 -7.48
C LEU A 55 4.92 11.91 -7.88
N GLU A 56 4.92 11.60 -9.18
CA GLU A 56 4.68 10.23 -9.64
C GLU A 56 5.76 9.26 -9.14
N LYS A 57 7.01 9.71 -9.05
CA LYS A 57 8.12 8.89 -8.54
C LYS A 57 7.92 8.54 -7.06
N GLU A 58 7.54 9.50 -6.23
CA GLU A 58 7.26 9.27 -4.80
C GLU A 58 6.06 8.32 -4.63
N VAL A 59 4.96 8.53 -5.37
CA VAL A 59 3.80 7.62 -5.35
C VAL A 59 4.19 6.19 -5.74
N ARG A 60 4.96 6.02 -6.81
CA ARG A 60 5.46 4.70 -7.23
C ARG A 60 6.49 4.09 -6.28
N GLY A 61 7.12 4.90 -5.43
CA GLY A 61 8.05 4.47 -4.39
C GLY A 61 7.38 3.71 -3.24
N ILE A 62 6.05 3.76 -3.14
CA ILE A 62 5.30 2.95 -2.17
C ILE A 62 5.30 1.49 -2.64
N GLU A 63 6.04 0.66 -1.91
CA GLU A 63 6.10 -0.79 -2.08
C GLU A 63 5.32 -1.50 -0.98
N LYS A 64 4.27 -2.25 -1.36
CA LYS A 64 3.45 -3.07 -0.45
C LYS A 64 3.15 -4.42 -1.10
N ASP A 65 3.11 -5.49 -0.31
CA ASP A 65 2.68 -6.81 -0.80
C ASP A 65 1.22 -6.75 -1.24
N GLY A 66 0.96 -7.16 -2.49
CA GLY A 66 -0.36 -7.08 -3.11
C GLY A 66 -0.69 -5.76 -3.80
N LEU A 67 0.24 -4.80 -3.88
CA LEU A 67 0.10 -3.57 -4.65
C LEU A 67 0.93 -3.63 -5.94
N VAL A 68 0.30 -3.35 -7.08
CA VAL A 68 0.99 -3.22 -8.38
C VAL A 68 0.59 -1.93 -9.06
N TRP A 69 1.56 -1.05 -9.28
CA TRP A 69 1.36 0.19 -10.04
C TRP A 69 1.25 -0.09 -11.54
N GLY A 70 0.26 0.53 -12.19
CA GLY A 70 -0.03 0.42 -13.60
C GLY A 70 0.35 1.67 -14.41
N ALA A 71 -0.34 1.85 -15.53
CA ALA A 71 -0.18 3.02 -16.39
C ALA A 71 -0.71 4.29 -15.71
N SER A 72 -0.09 5.41 -16.02
CA SER A 72 -0.44 6.75 -15.53
C SER A 72 -0.57 7.74 -16.69
N LYS A 73 -1.27 8.85 -16.45
CA LYS A 73 -1.31 10.01 -17.32
C LYS A 73 -1.60 11.27 -16.51
N LEU A 74 -1.20 12.42 -17.04
CA LEU A 74 -1.59 13.72 -16.49
C LEU A 74 -2.91 14.18 -17.11
N VAL A 75 -3.86 14.59 -16.28
CA VAL A 75 -5.18 15.07 -16.71
C VAL A 75 -5.37 16.51 -16.23
N THR A 76 -5.63 17.43 -17.15
CA THR A 76 -5.88 18.83 -16.81
C THR A 76 -7.18 18.98 -16.01
N VAL A 77 -7.12 19.71 -14.89
CA VAL A 77 -8.31 20.03 -14.06
C VAL A 77 -8.78 21.48 -14.25
N GLY A 78 -7.88 22.38 -14.63
CA GLY A 78 -8.16 23.80 -14.89
C GLY A 78 -7.00 24.69 -14.45
N PHE A 79 -6.94 25.93 -14.96
CA PHE A 79 -5.97 26.94 -14.52
C PHE A 79 -4.49 26.47 -14.52
N GLY A 80 -4.08 25.68 -15.52
CA GLY A 80 -2.71 25.15 -15.61
C GLY A 80 -2.48 23.86 -14.80
N ILE A 81 -3.30 23.59 -13.78
CA ILE A 81 -3.15 22.46 -12.87
C ILE A 81 -3.49 21.14 -13.58
N LYS A 82 -2.64 20.13 -13.37
CA LYS A 82 -2.82 18.76 -13.86
C LYS A 82 -2.77 17.79 -12.69
N LYS A 83 -3.76 16.91 -12.58
CA LYS A 83 -3.71 15.78 -11.64
C LYS A 83 -2.99 14.59 -12.28
N LEU A 84 -2.31 13.79 -11.45
CA LEU A 84 -1.83 12.47 -11.85
C LEU A 84 -3.01 11.50 -11.76
N GLN A 85 -3.37 10.86 -12.87
CA GLN A 85 -4.31 9.75 -12.89
C GLN A 85 -3.52 8.46 -13.10
N ILE A 86 -3.50 7.59 -12.09
CA ILE A 86 -2.69 6.37 -12.07
C ILE A 86 -3.56 5.14 -11.80
N ASN A 87 -3.34 4.08 -12.59
CA ASN A 87 -3.96 2.80 -12.35
C ASN A 87 -3.12 1.97 -11.38
N LEU A 88 -3.79 1.18 -10.56
CA LEU A 88 -3.16 0.19 -9.68
C LEU A 88 -4.01 -1.08 -9.63
N VAL A 89 -3.36 -2.21 -9.37
CA VAL A 89 -4.02 -3.47 -9.03
C VAL A 89 -3.71 -3.75 -7.58
N VAL A 90 -4.75 -4.01 -6.79
CA VAL A 90 -4.64 -4.33 -5.37
C VAL A 90 -5.15 -5.74 -5.09
N GLU A 91 -4.51 -6.42 -4.14
CA GLU A 91 -5.06 -7.61 -3.49
C GLU A 91 -5.97 -7.13 -2.35
N ASP A 92 -7.27 -7.37 -2.48
CA ASP A 92 -8.30 -6.77 -1.61
C ASP A 92 -8.09 -7.13 -0.12
N ASP A 93 -7.53 -8.31 0.16
CA ASP A 93 -7.26 -8.80 1.52
C ASP A 93 -5.98 -8.20 2.15
N LYS A 94 -5.16 -7.47 1.39
CA LYS A 94 -3.84 -6.99 1.84
C LYS A 94 -3.69 -5.47 1.79
N ILE A 95 -4.35 -4.82 0.83
CA ILE A 95 -4.19 -3.39 0.60
C ILE A 95 -5.49 -2.68 0.96
N SER A 96 -5.43 -1.88 2.03
CA SER A 96 -6.45 -0.87 2.30
C SER A 96 -6.22 0.34 1.39
N LEU A 97 -7.24 0.73 0.62
CA LEU A 97 -7.18 1.93 -0.22
C LEU A 97 -7.11 3.20 0.62
N ASP A 98 -7.80 3.24 1.75
CA ASP A 98 -7.78 4.40 2.66
C ASP A 98 -6.37 4.62 3.21
N GLU A 99 -5.70 3.56 3.70
CA GLU A 99 -4.31 3.66 4.19
C GLU A 99 -3.32 4.01 3.06
N LEU A 100 -3.56 3.52 1.84
CA LEU A 100 -2.73 3.88 0.69
C LEU A 100 -2.91 5.36 0.33
N GLN A 101 -4.14 5.87 0.37
CA GLN A 101 -4.43 7.28 0.13
C GLN A 101 -3.82 8.18 1.21
N GLU A 102 -3.92 7.80 2.49
CA GLU A 102 -3.28 8.50 3.59
C GLU A 102 -1.76 8.56 3.40
N GLN A 103 -1.12 7.43 3.10
CA GLN A 103 0.32 7.38 2.85
C GLN A 103 0.75 8.25 1.66
N ILE A 104 -0.06 8.33 0.60
CA ILE A 104 0.22 9.22 -0.53
C ILE A 104 0.09 10.70 -0.13
N GLN A 105 -0.85 11.01 0.76
CA GLN A 105 -1.05 12.39 1.27
C GLN A 105 0.06 12.84 2.22
N GLU A 106 0.88 11.93 2.76
CA GLU A 106 2.10 12.28 3.52
C GLU A 106 3.18 12.95 2.65
N PHE A 107 3.08 12.86 1.32
CA PHE A 107 3.93 13.62 0.40
C PHE A 107 3.49 15.09 0.31
N GLU A 108 3.46 15.79 1.44
CA GLU A 108 2.89 17.14 1.63
C GLU A 108 3.49 18.19 0.68
N ASP A 109 4.75 18.02 0.26
CA ASP A 109 5.41 18.90 -0.71
C ASP A 109 4.80 18.85 -2.11
N TYR A 110 4.09 17.75 -2.44
CA TYR A 110 3.58 17.49 -3.78
C TYR A 110 2.06 17.32 -3.82
N VAL A 111 1.46 16.68 -2.81
CA VAL A 111 0.08 16.18 -2.85
C VAL A 111 -0.83 17.03 -1.97
N GLN A 112 -1.88 17.59 -2.57
CA GLN A 112 -2.97 18.25 -1.85
C GLN A 112 -4.02 17.23 -1.38
N SER A 113 -4.41 16.31 -2.26
CA SER A 113 -5.47 15.33 -2.00
C SER A 113 -5.42 14.16 -2.98
N THR A 114 -6.12 13.09 -2.64
CA THR A 114 -6.29 11.91 -3.48
C THR A 114 -7.76 11.53 -3.59
N ASP A 115 -8.20 11.04 -4.74
CA ASP A 115 -9.58 10.56 -4.95
C ASP A 115 -9.61 9.28 -5.79
N VAL A 116 -10.48 8.34 -5.43
CA VAL A 116 -10.77 7.17 -6.27
C VAL A 116 -11.67 7.61 -7.43
N ALA A 117 -11.10 7.63 -8.64
CA ALA A 117 -11.84 7.97 -9.85
C ALA A 117 -12.69 6.81 -10.36
N ALA A 118 -12.19 5.58 -10.23
CA ALA A 118 -12.89 4.36 -10.59
C ALA A 118 -12.32 3.16 -9.84
N MET A 119 -13.16 2.15 -9.60
CA MET A 119 -12.75 0.86 -9.04
C MET A 119 -13.57 -0.26 -9.68
N GLN A 120 -12.90 -1.35 -10.09
CA GLN A 120 -13.51 -2.52 -10.71
C GLN A 120 -12.86 -3.79 -10.15
N LYS A 121 -13.68 -4.78 -9.79
CA LYS A 121 -13.17 -6.10 -9.40
C LYS A 121 -12.63 -6.85 -10.62
N LEU A 122 -11.55 -7.60 -10.43
CA LEU A 122 -10.96 -8.52 -11.41
C LEU A 122 -11.52 -9.94 -11.24
#